data_AF-A0AAV0Y9F3-F1
#
_entry.id   AF-A0AAV0Y9F3-F1
#
_cell.length_a   1.000
_cell.length_b   1.000
_cell.length_c   1.000
_cell.angle_alpha   90.00
_cell.angle_beta   90.00
_cell.angle_gamma   90.00
#
_symmetry.space_group_name_H-M   'P 1'
#
loop_
_entity.id
_entity.type
_entity.pdbx_description
1 polymer ?
#
loop_
_entity_poly.entity_id
_entity_poly.type
_entity_poly.pdbx_seq_one_letter_code
_entity_poly.pdbx_strand_id
1 'polypeptide(L)'
;MQATWQLNGVFQLMTKWLAKKKARLFFDEIDGDRRMNITQDNFKIKVFLPIVDTIICQLKDRFKGLHNVCTIFNFLKPQTLLGPDEITIKGSYDFIQMYQSDISSDLTSQLLSIKEIIKNKNLNSIQALASFILENDFATSYSDILGACIIYLTLPVTVATAERSFSKLKIIKSYLRNSIGQERLSNISVLNIEQRRTKEIDMDKILTNFSNMKARKMKFD
;
A
#
# COMPACT_ATOMS: atom_id res chain seq x y z
N MET A 1 -0.42 -41.96 -4.68
CA MET A 1 -1.51 -40.99 -4.92
C MET A 1 -0.96 -39.82 -5.73
N GLN A 2 -1.06 -39.87 -7.05
CA GLN A 2 -0.79 -38.73 -7.93
C GLN A 2 -1.95 -38.68 -8.92
N ALA A 3 -2.84 -37.70 -8.71
CA ALA A 3 -3.93 -37.40 -9.62
C ALA A 3 -3.41 -36.41 -10.66
N THR A 4 -3.43 -36.85 -11.91
CA THR A 4 -3.14 -36.08 -13.12
C THR A 4 -4.32 -35.14 -13.42
N TRP A 5 -4.07 -33.83 -13.46
CA TRP A 5 -5.07 -32.86 -13.90
C TRP A 5 -5.14 -32.84 -15.44
N GLN A 6 -6.24 -33.37 -15.98
CA GLN A 6 -6.57 -33.32 -17.40
C GLN A 6 -6.98 -31.89 -17.80
N LEU A 7 -6.04 -31.10 -18.32
CA LEU A 7 -6.28 -29.79 -18.93
C LEU A 7 -6.31 -29.82 -20.48
N ASN A 8 -6.53 -30.99 -21.10
CA ASN A 8 -6.53 -31.13 -22.56
C ASN A 8 -7.91 -30.97 -23.24
N GLY A 9 -9.02 -31.04 -22.49
CA GLY A 9 -10.37 -31.03 -23.07
C GLY A 9 -10.86 -29.65 -23.55
N VAL A 10 -10.51 -28.59 -22.82
CA VAL A 10 -11.01 -27.22 -23.11
C VAL A 10 -10.32 -26.63 -24.35
N PHE A 11 -9.04 -26.95 -24.56
CA PHE A 11 -8.27 -26.45 -25.71
C PHE A 11 -8.72 -27.10 -27.03
N GLN A 12 -9.14 -28.36 -27.02
CA GLN A 12 -9.67 -29.06 -28.20
C GLN A 12 -11.08 -28.61 -28.61
N LEU A 13 -11.92 -28.17 -27.66
CA LEU A 13 -13.23 -27.60 -27.98
C LEU A 13 -13.11 -26.19 -28.61
N MET A 14 -12.07 -25.44 -28.24
CA MET A 14 -11.81 -24.10 -28.78
C MET A 14 -11.35 -24.13 -30.24
N THR A 15 -10.58 -25.14 -30.65
CA THR A 15 -10.14 -25.30 -32.04
C THR A 15 -11.26 -25.81 -32.97
N LYS A 16 -12.19 -26.62 -32.45
CA LYS A 16 -13.36 -27.09 -33.24
C LYS A 16 -14.37 -25.98 -33.57
N TRP A 17 -14.49 -24.95 -32.73
CA TRP A 17 -15.39 -23.81 -32.96
C TRP A 17 -14.88 -22.80 -34.00
N LEU A 18 -13.60 -22.86 -34.39
CA LEU A 18 -13.01 -21.98 -35.40
C LEU A 18 -13.28 -22.42 -36.85
N ALA A 19 -13.83 -23.62 -37.07
CA ALA A 19 -14.20 -24.10 -38.39
C ALA A 19 -15.59 -23.58 -38.82
N LYS A 20 -15.71 -22.25 -38.98
CA LYS A 20 -16.88 -21.64 -39.62
C LYS A 20 -16.81 -21.93 -41.13
N LYS A 21 -17.84 -22.60 -41.66
CA LYS A 21 -18.02 -22.92 -43.09
C LYS A 21 -17.78 -21.66 -43.93
N LYS A 22 -16.67 -21.59 -44.66
CA LYS A 22 -16.39 -20.49 -45.59
C LYS A 22 -17.37 -20.63 -46.76
N ALA A 23 -18.42 -19.81 -46.80
CA ALA A 23 -19.33 -19.75 -47.93
C ALA A 23 -18.54 -19.35 -49.19
N ARG A 24 -18.80 -20.00 -50.32
CA ARG A 24 -18.16 -19.68 -51.60
C ARG A 24 -18.67 -18.30 -52.05
N LEU A 25 -17.76 -17.35 -52.18
CA LEU A 25 -18.01 -16.03 -52.76
C LEU A 25 -17.88 -16.14 -54.28
N PHE A 26 -18.89 -15.69 -55.02
CA PHE A 26 -18.80 -15.51 -56.47
C PHE A 26 -18.28 -14.11 -56.79
N PHE A 27 -17.63 -13.96 -57.95
CA PHE A 27 -16.75 -12.84 -58.32
C PHE A 27 -17.42 -11.45 -58.36
N ASP A 28 -18.75 -11.38 -58.28
CA ASP A 28 -19.56 -10.14 -58.35
C ASP A 28 -20.31 -9.79 -57.04
N GLU A 29 -20.08 -10.50 -55.93
CA GLU A 29 -20.67 -10.08 -54.65
C GLU A 29 -19.92 -8.85 -54.11
N ILE A 30 -20.47 -7.66 -54.40
CA ILE A 30 -20.12 -6.40 -53.74
C ILE A 30 -20.30 -6.63 -52.24
N ASP A 31 -19.25 -6.32 -51.47
CA ASP A 31 -19.17 -6.46 -50.02
C ASP A 31 -20.30 -5.63 -49.38
N GLY A 32 -21.48 -6.26 -49.28
CA GLY A 32 -22.63 -5.71 -48.62
C GLY A 32 -22.25 -5.53 -47.17
N ASP A 33 -22.01 -4.26 -46.80
CA ASP A 33 -21.76 -3.73 -45.46
C ASP A 33 -22.10 -4.78 -44.41
N ARG A 34 -21.09 -5.59 -44.04
CA ARG A 34 -21.21 -6.48 -42.89
C ARG A 34 -21.20 -5.58 -41.68
N ARG A 35 -22.33 -4.89 -41.46
CA ARG A 35 -22.72 -4.39 -40.16
C ARG A 35 -22.62 -5.62 -39.27
N MET A 36 -21.56 -5.66 -38.48
CA MET A 36 -21.33 -6.69 -37.48
C MET A 36 -22.37 -6.51 -36.38
N ASN A 37 -23.63 -6.78 -36.72
CA ASN A 37 -24.71 -6.96 -35.79
C ASN A 37 -24.51 -8.37 -35.24
N ILE A 38 -24.15 -8.45 -33.96
CA ILE A 38 -24.20 -9.58 -33.00
C ILE A 38 -22.87 -9.67 -32.22
N THR A 39 -22.78 -9.79 -30.90
CA THR A 39 -23.65 -9.61 -29.71
C THR A 39 -22.72 -10.04 -28.58
N GLN A 40 -22.51 -9.27 -27.52
CA GLN A 40 -21.77 -9.66 -26.30
C GLN A 40 -20.28 -10.07 -26.45
N ASP A 41 -19.91 -11.02 -27.30
CA ASP A 41 -18.54 -11.55 -27.45
C ASP A 41 -17.56 -10.52 -28.02
N ASN A 42 -17.98 -9.73 -29.01
CA ASN A 42 -17.17 -8.63 -29.53
C ASN A 42 -16.93 -7.56 -28.45
N PHE A 43 -17.92 -7.26 -27.60
CA PHE A 43 -17.74 -6.38 -26.45
C PHE A 43 -16.83 -7.02 -25.40
N LYS A 44 -16.99 -8.32 -25.14
CA LYS A 44 -16.16 -9.07 -24.20
C LYS A 44 -14.69 -9.03 -24.57
N ILE A 45 -14.37 -9.27 -25.85
CA ILE A 45 -12.99 -9.35 -26.34
C ILE A 45 -12.39 -7.96 -26.53
N LYS A 46 -13.13 -7.00 -27.09
CA LYS A 46 -12.56 -5.68 -27.43
C LYS A 46 -12.64 -4.64 -26.30
N VAL A 47 -13.53 -4.83 -25.33
CA VAL A 47 -13.78 -3.83 -24.28
C VAL A 47 -13.58 -4.43 -22.89
N PHE A 48 -14.31 -5.48 -22.54
CA PHE A 48 -14.28 -6.02 -21.18
C PHE A 48 -12.92 -6.60 -20.79
N LEU A 49 -12.35 -7.50 -21.60
CA LEU A 49 -11.04 -8.12 -21.32
C LEU A 49 -9.91 -7.07 -21.24
N PRO A 50 -9.79 -6.11 -22.19
CA PRO A 50 -8.81 -5.03 -22.07
C PRO A 50 -8.98 -4.18 -20.80
N ILE A 51 -10.21 -3.92 -20.36
CA ILE A 51 -10.46 -3.19 -19.10
C ILE A 51 -9.99 -4.03 -17.91
N VAL A 52 -10.30 -5.33 -17.86
CA VAL A 52 -9.86 -6.23 -16.79
C VAL A 52 -8.32 -6.32 -16.76
N ASP A 53 -7.69 -6.48 -17.92
CA ASP A 53 -6.23 -6.51 -18.02
C ASP A 53 -5.61 -5.19 -17.56
N THR A 54 -6.21 -4.05 -17.94
CA THR A 54 -5.78 -2.73 -17.47
C THR A 54 -5.90 -2.62 -15.95
N ILE A 55 -7.01 -3.07 -15.36
CA ILE A 55 -7.18 -3.07 -13.90
C ILE A 55 -6.14 -3.96 -13.23
N ILE A 56 -5.87 -5.16 -13.76
CA ILE A 56 -4.87 -6.07 -13.22
C ILE A 56 -3.47 -5.45 -13.30
N CYS A 57 -3.10 -4.86 -14.43
CA CYS A 57 -1.83 -4.16 -14.60
C CYS A 57 -1.71 -2.99 -13.61
N GLN A 58 -2.73 -2.14 -13.51
CA GLN A 58 -2.75 -1.01 -12.58
C GLN A 58 -2.66 -1.47 -11.12
N LEU A 59 -3.33 -2.56 -10.74
CA LEU A 59 -3.21 -3.11 -9.39
C LEU A 59 -1.81 -3.64 -9.12
N LYS A 60 -1.22 -4.39 -10.06
CA LYS A 60 0.16 -4.89 -9.93
C LYS A 60 1.15 -3.74 -9.80
N ASP A 61 1.03 -2.73 -10.64
CA ASP A 61 1.90 -1.55 -10.61
C ASP A 61 1.72 -0.77 -9.30
N ARG A 62 0.47 -0.57 -8.85
CA ARG A 62 0.15 0.12 -7.59
C ARG A 62 0.74 -0.58 -6.38
N PHE A 63 0.72 -1.92 -6.33
CA PHE A 63 1.23 -2.68 -5.19
C PHE A 63 2.70 -3.10 -5.31
N LYS A 64 3.39 -2.76 -6.41
CA LYS A 64 4.81 -3.05 -6.60
C LYS A 64 5.68 -2.52 -5.46
N GLY A 65 5.42 -1.30 -4.99
CA GLY A 65 6.13 -0.71 -3.85
C GLY A 65 5.91 -1.47 -2.54
N LEU A 66 4.66 -1.87 -2.26
CA LEU A 66 4.32 -2.71 -1.11
C LEU A 66 5.05 -4.05 -1.15
N HIS A 67 5.11 -4.69 -2.33
CA HIS A 67 5.86 -5.93 -2.50
C HIS A 67 7.35 -5.75 -2.20
N ASN A 68 7.97 -4.67 -2.67
CA ASN A 68 9.37 -4.38 -2.39
C ASN A 68 9.63 -4.19 -0.88
N VAL A 69 8.78 -3.44 -0.19
CA VAL A 69 8.87 -3.29 1.27
C VAL A 69 8.70 -4.65 1.95
N CYS A 70 7.68 -5.43 1.59
CA CYS A 70 7.48 -6.78 2.13
C CYS A 70 8.68 -7.71 1.90
N THR A 71 9.40 -7.57 0.79
CA THR A 71 10.62 -8.35 0.54
C THR A 71 11.79 -7.92 1.42
N ILE A 72 11.99 -6.61 1.60
CA ILE A 72 13.05 -6.06 2.45
C ILE A 72 12.87 -6.53 3.90
N PHE A 73 11.64 -6.41 4.44
CA PHE A 73 11.33 -6.77 5.82
C PHE A 73 11.00 -8.26 6.02
N ASN A 74 11.18 -9.10 5.00
CA ASN A 74 10.78 -10.50 5.08
C ASN A 74 11.56 -11.28 6.15
N PHE A 75 12.83 -10.92 6.37
CA PHE A 75 13.69 -11.58 7.38
C PHE A 75 13.20 -11.37 8.82
N LEU A 76 12.47 -10.28 9.10
CA LEU A 76 11.90 -10.02 10.44
C LEU A 76 10.66 -10.85 10.75
N LYS A 77 10.03 -11.45 9.74
CA LYS A 77 8.85 -12.28 9.98
C LYS A 77 9.26 -13.50 10.81
N PRO A 78 8.55 -13.82 11.91
CA PRO A 78 8.91 -14.97 12.75
C PRO A 78 9.03 -16.29 11.98
N GLN A 79 8.18 -16.50 10.97
CA GLN A 79 8.24 -17.70 10.11
C GLN A 79 9.54 -17.78 9.29
N THR A 80 10.03 -16.66 8.80
CA THR A 80 11.28 -16.59 8.02
C THR A 80 12.49 -16.63 8.95
N LEU A 81 12.40 -16.00 10.11
CA LEU A 81 13.44 -16.01 11.15
C LEU A 81 13.75 -17.42 11.65
N LEU A 82 12.72 -18.26 11.81
CA LEU A 82 12.86 -19.67 12.20
C LEU A 82 13.43 -20.56 11.06
N GLY A 83 13.52 -20.04 9.84
CA GLY A 83 14.07 -20.72 8.66
C GLY A 83 15.61 -20.78 8.67
N PRO A 84 16.25 -21.01 7.50
CA PRO A 84 17.71 -21.11 7.41
C PRO A 84 18.41 -19.76 7.69
N ASP A 85 19.53 -19.80 8.39
CA ASP A 85 20.26 -18.60 8.82
C ASP A 85 20.78 -17.76 7.64
N GLU A 86 21.12 -18.38 6.52
CA GLU A 86 21.63 -17.69 5.32
C GLU A 86 20.67 -16.60 4.82
N ILE A 87 19.36 -16.85 4.84
CA ILE A 87 18.34 -15.90 4.39
C ILE A 87 18.26 -14.71 5.35
N THR A 88 18.29 -14.99 6.65
CA THR A 88 18.23 -13.97 7.71
C THR A 88 19.49 -13.10 7.73
N ILE A 89 20.66 -13.72 7.57
CA ILE A 89 21.95 -13.04 7.53
C ILE A 89 22.02 -12.14 6.29
N LYS A 90 21.69 -12.66 5.11
CA LYS A 90 21.68 -11.84 3.89
C LYS A 90 20.71 -10.67 4.00
N GLY A 91 19.47 -10.94 4.44
CA GLY A 91 18.44 -9.91 4.59
C GLY A 91 18.82 -8.84 5.60
N SER A 92 19.48 -9.21 6.70
CA SER A 92 19.94 -8.24 7.69
C SER A 92 21.10 -7.37 7.18
N TYR A 93 22.06 -7.92 6.44
CA TYR A 93 23.11 -7.10 5.80
C TYR A 93 22.55 -6.11 4.79
N ASP A 94 21.66 -6.57 3.90
CA ASP A 94 20.99 -5.70 2.92
C ASP A 94 20.21 -4.58 3.63
N PHE A 95 19.58 -4.90 4.77
CA PHE A 95 18.80 -3.94 5.56
C PHE A 95 19.68 -2.92 6.30
N ILE A 96 20.78 -3.36 6.93
CA ILE A 96 21.76 -2.48 7.57
C ILE A 96 22.32 -1.49 6.53
N GLN A 97 22.59 -1.96 5.30
CA GLN A 97 23.07 -1.09 4.23
C GLN A 97 22.03 -0.03 3.82
N MET A 98 20.73 -0.33 3.90
CA MET A 98 19.67 0.65 3.63
C MET A 98 19.44 1.64 4.77
N TYR A 99 19.59 1.22 6.03
CA TYR A 99 19.26 2.01 7.23
C TYR A 99 20.49 2.23 8.13
N GLN A 100 21.63 2.62 7.53
CA GLN A 100 22.91 2.78 8.23
C GLN A 100 22.89 3.77 9.40
N SER A 101 21.98 4.75 9.38
CA SER A 101 21.85 5.76 10.45
C SER A 101 21.05 5.26 11.65
N ASP A 102 20.14 4.31 11.43
CA ASP A 102 19.10 3.96 12.41
C ASP A 102 19.39 2.59 13.05
N ILE A 103 20.22 1.77 12.42
CA ILE A 103 20.42 0.36 12.76
C ILE A 103 21.90 0.03 12.79
N SER A 104 22.31 -0.62 13.88
CA SER A 104 23.69 -1.04 14.08
C SER A 104 24.00 -2.38 13.39
N SER A 105 25.29 -2.69 13.27
CA SER A 105 25.75 -4.02 12.80
C SER A 105 25.31 -5.18 13.69
N ASP A 106 24.90 -4.89 14.93
CA ASP A 106 24.52 -5.89 15.93
C ASP A 106 23.13 -6.50 15.65
N LEU A 107 22.38 -5.97 14.67
CA LEU A 107 21.12 -6.57 14.24
C LEU A 107 21.28 -8.06 13.90
N THR A 108 22.37 -8.44 13.23
CA THR A 108 22.64 -9.82 12.82
C THR A 108 22.76 -10.78 14.02
N SER A 109 23.55 -10.39 15.03
CA SER A 109 23.77 -11.18 16.25
C SER A 109 22.53 -11.22 17.14
N GLN A 110 21.80 -10.11 17.23
CA GLN A 110 20.51 -10.02 17.91
C GLN A 110 19.49 -10.97 17.29
N LEU A 111 19.39 -11.03 15.95
CA LEU A 111 18.44 -11.89 15.24
C LEU A 111 18.72 -13.38 15.47
N LEU A 112 19.99 -13.77 15.47
CA LEU A 112 20.38 -15.15 15.77
C LEU A 112 20.06 -15.53 17.22
N SER A 113 20.26 -14.59 18.16
CA SER A 113 19.97 -14.81 19.58
C SER A 113 18.47 -14.92 19.86
N ILE A 114 17.66 -14.03 19.28
CA ILE A 114 16.22 -14.01 19.52
C ILE A 114 15.51 -15.21 18.86
N LYS A 115 16.08 -15.76 17.78
CA LYS A 115 15.56 -16.94 17.09
C LYS A 115 15.37 -18.13 18.03
N GLU A 116 16.35 -18.40 18.90
CA GLU A 116 16.26 -19.49 19.87
C GLU A 116 15.17 -19.25 20.93
N ILE A 117 14.95 -17.99 21.30
CA ILE A 117 13.91 -17.59 22.26
C ILE A 117 12.51 -17.76 21.66
N ILE A 118 12.36 -17.43 20.38
CA ILE A 118 11.07 -17.46 19.66
C ILE A 118 10.69 -18.86 19.18
N LYS A 119 11.64 -19.79 19.09
CA LYS A 119 11.43 -21.16 18.58
C LYS A 119 10.25 -21.91 19.20
N ASN A 120 9.96 -21.63 20.48
CA ASN A 120 8.87 -22.26 21.23
C ASN A 120 7.61 -21.36 21.35
N LYS A 121 7.57 -20.23 20.65
CA LYS A 121 6.49 -19.24 20.69
C LYS A 121 5.81 -19.14 19.33
N ASN A 122 4.48 -19.18 19.31
CA ASN A 122 3.68 -19.03 18.10
C ASN A 122 3.48 -17.55 17.74
N LEU A 123 4.52 -16.91 17.22
CA LEU A 123 4.44 -15.53 16.72
C LEU A 123 4.11 -15.53 15.21
N ASN A 124 3.05 -14.82 14.82
CA ASN A 124 2.58 -14.82 13.43
C ASN A 124 2.82 -13.51 12.68
N SER A 125 3.21 -12.44 13.38
CA SER A 125 3.37 -11.10 12.80
C SER A 125 4.57 -10.36 13.39
N ILE A 126 5.07 -9.36 12.65
CA ILE A 126 6.11 -8.43 13.12
C ILE A 126 5.60 -7.63 14.32
N GLN A 127 4.30 -7.30 14.36
CA GLN A 127 3.69 -6.67 15.53
C GLN A 127 3.75 -7.55 16.77
N ALA A 128 3.49 -8.86 16.63
CA ALA A 128 3.58 -9.81 17.74
C ALA A 128 5.03 -9.98 18.22
N LEU A 129 6.02 -9.88 17.31
CA LEU A 129 7.43 -9.83 17.67
C LEU A 129 7.77 -8.58 18.49
N ALA A 130 7.31 -7.41 18.05
CA ALA A 130 7.53 -6.16 18.76
C ALA A 130 6.87 -6.16 20.16
N SER A 131 5.62 -6.63 20.26
CA SER A 131 4.95 -6.74 21.56
C SER A 131 5.64 -7.74 22.47
N PHE A 132 6.12 -8.87 21.94
CA PHE A 132 6.88 -9.85 22.70
C PHE A 132 8.17 -9.26 23.30
N ILE A 133 8.92 -8.47 22.51
CA ILE A 133 10.14 -7.80 23.01
C ILE A 133 9.82 -6.82 24.14
N LEU A 134 8.72 -6.08 24.03
CA LEU A 134 8.28 -5.12 25.05
C LEU A 134 7.73 -5.79 26.31
N GLU A 135 6.95 -6.85 26.18
CA GLU A 135 6.35 -7.56 27.33
C GLU A 135 7.39 -8.28 28.19
N ASN A 136 8.53 -8.67 27.61
CA ASN A 136 9.61 -9.37 28.32
C ASN A 136 10.77 -8.44 28.71
N ASP A 137 10.59 -7.11 28.64
CA ASP A 137 11.61 -6.10 28.95
C ASP A 137 12.94 -6.26 28.17
N PHE A 138 12.91 -6.86 26.98
CA PHE A 138 14.10 -7.04 26.15
C PHE A 138 14.40 -5.85 25.21
N ALA A 139 13.78 -4.70 25.45
CA ALA A 139 13.91 -3.52 24.60
C ALA A 139 15.36 -2.99 24.52
N THR A 140 16.16 -3.18 25.57
CA THR A 140 17.58 -2.78 25.61
C THR A 140 18.47 -3.79 24.90
N SER A 141 18.21 -5.09 25.08
CA SER A 141 19.01 -6.18 24.47
C SER A 141 18.75 -6.36 22.98
N TYR A 142 17.53 -6.03 22.52
CA TYR A 142 17.10 -6.17 21.11
C TYR A 142 16.63 -4.83 20.52
N SER A 143 17.40 -3.77 20.78
CA SER A 143 17.07 -2.41 20.35
C SER A 143 16.99 -2.29 18.82
N ASP A 144 17.91 -2.93 18.08
CA ASP A 144 17.93 -2.87 16.61
C ASP A 144 16.76 -3.65 15.99
N ILE A 145 16.39 -4.80 16.58
CA ILE A 145 15.21 -5.56 16.14
C ILE A 145 13.95 -4.76 16.39
N LEU A 146 13.84 -4.14 17.58
CA LEU A 146 12.71 -3.28 17.92
C LEU A 146 12.63 -2.07 16.98
N GLY A 147 13.77 -1.44 16.69
CA GLY A 147 13.87 -0.35 15.72
C GLY A 147 13.40 -0.77 14.32
N ALA A 148 13.87 -1.92 13.83
CA ALA A 148 13.43 -2.50 12.56
C ALA A 148 11.91 -2.77 12.53
N CYS A 149 11.35 -3.28 13.64
CA CYS A 149 9.91 -3.48 13.78
C CYS A 149 9.13 -2.15 13.77
N ILE A 150 9.63 -1.12 14.47
CA ILE A 150 9.01 0.21 14.51
C ILE A 150 9.02 0.83 13.12
N ILE A 151 10.14 0.76 12.39
CA ILE A 151 10.22 1.24 11.01
C ILE A 151 9.14 0.54 10.18
N TYR A 152 9.06 -0.79 10.23
CA TYR A 152 8.04 -1.54 9.50
C TYR A 152 6.61 -1.10 9.83
N LEU A 153 6.30 -0.95 11.11
CA LEU A 153 4.95 -0.61 11.59
C LEU A 153 4.56 0.85 11.34
N THR A 154 5.54 1.74 11.17
CA THR A 154 5.31 3.18 10.91
C THR A 154 5.38 3.54 9.44
N LEU A 155 5.91 2.67 8.58
CA LEU A 155 5.96 2.91 7.14
C LEU A 155 4.55 3.11 6.57
N PRO A 156 4.30 4.22 5.85
CA PRO A 156 3.03 4.45 5.17
C PRO A 156 2.99 3.60 3.88
N VAL A 157 2.81 2.28 4.01
CA VAL A 157 2.86 1.37 2.85
C VAL A 157 1.57 1.42 2.01
N THR A 158 0.49 2.03 2.52
CA THR A 158 -0.78 2.17 1.80
C THR A 158 -1.11 3.63 1.52
N VAL A 159 -1.54 3.91 0.29
CA VAL A 159 -1.98 5.25 -0.16
C VAL A 159 -3.32 5.67 0.47
N ALA A 160 -3.97 4.80 1.24
CA ALA A 160 -5.28 5.06 1.84
C ALA A 160 -5.31 6.32 2.73
N THR A 161 -4.22 6.61 3.45
CA THR A 161 -4.08 7.83 4.26
C THR A 161 -3.96 9.09 3.40
N ALA A 162 -3.21 9.01 2.30
CA ALA A 162 -3.12 10.08 1.31
C ALA A 162 -4.46 10.28 0.59
N GLU A 163 -5.15 9.22 0.18
CA GLU A 163 -6.48 9.26 -0.46
C GLU A 163 -7.54 9.87 0.46
N ARG A 164 -7.53 9.53 1.76
CA ARG A 164 -8.39 10.16 2.76
C ARG A 164 -8.12 11.68 2.83
N SER A 165 -6.85 12.09 2.82
CA SER A 165 -6.46 13.50 2.85
C SER A 165 -6.87 14.24 1.57
N PHE A 166 -6.71 13.62 0.39
CA PHE A 166 -7.17 14.17 -0.89
C PHE A 166 -8.69 14.26 -1.00
N SER A 167 -9.43 13.31 -0.43
CA SER A 167 -10.89 13.38 -0.34
C SER A 167 -11.34 14.58 0.50
N LYS A 168 -10.69 14.84 1.63
CA LYS A 168 -10.95 16.05 2.43
C LYS A 168 -10.56 17.33 1.69
N LEU A 169 -9.41 17.34 1.00
CA LEU A 169 -9.00 18.47 0.18
C LEU A 169 -10.02 18.81 -0.90
N LYS A 170 -10.64 17.80 -1.54
CA LYS A 170 -11.72 18.01 -2.52
C LYS A 170 -12.93 18.73 -1.93
N ILE A 171 -13.26 18.45 -0.66
CA ILE A 171 -14.36 19.13 0.05
C ILE A 171 -13.97 20.58 0.39
N ILE A 172 -12.72 20.80 0.82
CA ILE A 172 -12.21 22.12 1.21
C ILE A 172 -12.08 23.04 -0.03
N LYS A 173 -11.51 22.53 -1.12
CA LYS A 173 -11.47 23.17 -2.44
C LYS A 173 -12.77 22.92 -3.19
N SER A 174 -13.82 23.58 -2.73
CA SER A 174 -15.04 23.73 -3.54
C SER A 174 -14.80 24.71 -4.68
N TYR A 175 -15.61 24.61 -5.74
CA TYR A 175 -15.55 25.48 -6.92
C TYR A 175 -15.49 26.98 -6.55
N LEU A 176 -16.26 27.39 -5.54
CA LEU A 176 -16.33 28.77 -5.05
C LEU A 176 -15.09 29.21 -4.22
N ARG A 177 -14.24 28.28 -3.79
CA ARG A 177 -13.04 28.53 -2.98
C ARG A 177 -11.74 28.25 -3.73
N ASN A 178 -11.79 28.18 -5.06
CA ASN A 178 -10.62 27.83 -5.87
C ASN A 178 -9.47 28.86 -5.81
N SER A 179 -9.74 30.11 -5.43
CA SER A 179 -8.73 31.17 -5.29
C SER A 179 -8.07 31.26 -3.90
N ILE A 180 -8.16 30.22 -3.07
CA ILE A 180 -7.54 30.21 -1.74
C ILE A 180 -6.02 30.05 -1.83
N GLY A 181 -5.27 30.84 -1.04
CA GLY A 181 -3.81 30.71 -0.94
C GLY A 181 -3.36 29.38 -0.32
N GLN A 182 -2.17 28.90 -0.69
CA GLN A 182 -1.65 27.59 -0.29
C GLN A 182 -1.48 27.44 1.23
N GLU A 183 -0.99 28.47 1.91
CA GLU A 183 -0.83 28.48 3.36
C GLU A 183 -2.18 28.31 4.07
N ARG A 184 -3.17 29.12 3.69
CA ARG A 184 -4.52 29.04 4.25
C ARG A 184 -5.18 27.69 3.96
N LEU A 185 -4.98 27.14 2.76
CA LEU A 185 -5.47 25.81 2.40
C LEU A 185 -4.85 24.73 3.30
N SER A 186 -3.52 24.76 3.47
CA SER A 186 -2.79 23.81 4.32
C SER A 186 -3.33 23.84 5.75
N ASN A 187 -3.43 25.04 6.33
CA ASN A 187 -3.92 25.22 7.70
C ASN A 187 -5.35 24.69 7.90
N ILE A 188 -6.27 24.99 6.97
CA ILE A 188 -7.65 24.46 7.01
C ILE A 188 -7.67 22.94 6.83
N SER A 189 -6.77 22.39 6.00
CA SER A 189 -6.69 20.96 5.74
C SER A 189 -6.24 20.20 6.97
N VAL A 190 -5.24 20.69 7.70
CA VAL A 190 -4.79 20.11 8.97
C VAL A 190 -5.94 20.08 9.98
N LEU A 191 -6.67 21.19 10.15
CA LEU A 191 -7.83 21.25 11.06
C LEU A 191 -8.95 20.25 10.68
N ASN A 192 -9.15 20.01 9.38
CA ASN A 192 -10.15 19.05 8.90
C ASN A 192 -9.71 17.59 9.01
N ILE A 193 -8.43 17.29 8.81
CA ILE A 193 -7.86 15.95 9.00
C ILE A 193 -7.91 15.60 10.49
N GLU A 194 -7.49 16.53 11.35
CA GLU A 194 -7.49 16.41 12.81
C GLU A 194 -8.78 16.95 13.43
N GLN A 195 -9.93 16.69 12.80
CA GLN A 195 -11.21 17.24 13.24
C GLN A 195 -11.55 16.89 14.70
N ARG A 196 -11.15 15.69 15.16
CA ARG A 196 -11.38 15.26 16.55
C ARG A 196 -10.68 16.18 17.55
N ARG A 197 -9.39 16.45 17.34
CA ARG A 197 -8.60 17.36 18.17
C ARG A 197 -9.06 18.80 18.01
N THR A 198 -9.43 19.21 16.80
CA THR A 198 -9.92 20.56 16.52
C THR A 198 -11.20 20.90 17.29
N LYS A 199 -12.07 19.92 17.53
CA LYS A 199 -13.28 20.11 18.36
C LYS A 199 -12.97 20.34 19.84
N GLU A 200 -11.80 19.91 20.31
CA GLU A 200 -11.35 20.09 21.69
C GLU A 200 -10.70 21.47 21.91
N ILE A 201 -10.49 22.24 20.84
CA ILE A 201 -9.87 23.56 20.91
C ILE A 201 -10.86 24.58 21.48
N ASP A 202 -10.42 25.30 22.51
CA ASP A 202 -11.17 26.36 23.17
C ASP A 202 -11.18 27.65 22.32
N MET A 203 -12.35 27.96 21.76
CA MET A 203 -12.54 29.12 20.88
C MET A 203 -12.43 30.45 21.62
N ASP A 204 -12.77 30.51 22.91
CA ASP A 204 -12.72 31.75 23.69
C ASP A 204 -11.27 32.16 23.96
N LYS A 205 -10.40 31.17 24.20
CA LYS A 205 -8.95 31.40 24.29
C LYS A 205 -8.35 31.90 22.98
N ILE A 206 -8.81 31.39 21.84
CA ILE A 206 -8.36 31.88 20.53
C ILE A 206 -8.80 33.33 20.32
N LEU A 207 -10.07 33.64 20.63
CA LEU A 207 -10.62 34.98 20.45
C LEU A 207 -9.88 36.01 21.31
N THR A 208 -9.65 35.69 22.59
CA THR A 208 -8.90 36.55 23.51
C THR A 208 -7.47 36.76 23.05
N ASN A 209 -6.75 35.70 22.65
CA ASN A 209 -5.40 35.82 22.10
C ASN A 209 -5.35 36.68 20.83
N PHE A 210 -6.29 36.48 19.90
CA PHE A 210 -6.36 37.27 18.67
C PHE A 210 -6.67 38.74 18.96
N SER A 211 -7.56 39.02 19.92
CA SER A 211 -7.87 40.39 20.36
C SER A 211 -6.65 41.08 20.97
N ASN A 212 -5.88 40.38 21.80
CA ASN A 212 -4.65 40.89 22.42
C ASN A 212 -3.55 41.15 21.40
N MET A 213 -3.42 40.32 20.36
CA MET A 213 -2.47 40.55 19.27
C MET A 213 -2.83 41.77 18.40
N LYS A 214 -4.14 42.04 18.23
CA LYS A 214 -4.63 43.14 17.40
C LYS A 214 -4.80 44.45 18.17
N ALA A 215 -4.85 44.38 19.51
CA ALA A 215 -4.87 45.54 20.38
C ALA A 215 -3.53 46.29 20.26
N ARG A 216 -3.51 47.36 19.47
CA ARG A 216 -2.41 48.32 19.49
C ARG A 216 -2.32 48.85 20.92
N LYS A 217 -1.24 48.55 21.64
CA LYS A 217 -0.97 49.13 22.96
C LYS A 217 -0.90 50.64 22.80
N MET A 218 -1.97 51.34 23.16
CA MET A 218 -1.95 52.79 23.31
C MET A 218 -1.25 53.05 24.64
N LYS A 219 0.01 53.50 24.58
CA LYS A 219 0.70 54.02 25.77
C LYS A 219 0.06 55.37 26.09
N PHE A 220 -0.54 55.47 27.26
CA PHE A 220 -0.86 56.75 27.87
C PHE A 220 0.37 57.14 28.70
N ASP A 221 1.05 58.19 28.26
CA ASP A 221 2.14 58.85 28.99
C ASP A 221 1.60 59.70 30.15
#